data_AF-A0A151MLB8-F1
#
_entry.id   AF-A0A151MLB8-F1
#
_cell.length_a   1.000
_cell.length_b   1.000
_cell.length_c   1.000
_cell.angle_alpha   90.00
_cell.angle_beta   90.00
_cell.angle_gamma   90.00
#
_symmetry.space_group_name_H-M   'P 1'
#
loop_
_entity.id
_entity.type
_entity.pdbx_description
1 polymer ?
#
loop_
_entity_poly.entity_id
_entity_poly.type
_entity_poly.pdbx_seq_one_letter_code
_entity_poly.pdbx_strand_id
1 'polypeptide(L)'
;MLPKLLCEELCSLNPLRDRLTFSVLWKLTPEGKILDEWFGRTIICSCVKLSYDHAQSMIECPEKVLSPEELPPISPQHTTEEIHWAVLNLHRIAKQLRKQRFIDGALRLDQLKLSFTLDKESGMPQGCYVYQYRDSNK
;
A
#
# COMPACT_ATOMS: atom_id res chain seq x y z
N MET A 1 8.55 19.03 -5.10
CA MET A 1 7.81 19.62 -6.23
C MET A 1 6.68 20.55 -5.78
N LEU A 2 6.17 20.45 -4.55
CA LEU A 2 5.22 21.41 -3.96
C LEU A 2 5.72 21.89 -2.58
N PRO A 3 5.17 22.98 -2.01
CA PRO A 3 5.47 23.39 -0.64
C PRO A 3 5.17 22.29 0.38
N LYS A 4 5.94 22.26 1.48
CA LYS A 4 5.76 21.27 2.57
C LYS A 4 4.33 21.19 3.08
N LEU A 5 3.65 22.33 3.21
CA LEU A 5 2.25 22.40 3.60
C LEU A 5 1.33 21.54 2.71
N LEU A 6 1.54 21.55 1.39
CA LEU A 6 0.77 20.69 0.48
C LEU A 6 1.25 19.24 0.53
N CYS A 7 2.57 19.02 0.48
CA CYS A 7 3.14 17.67 0.43
C CYS A 7 2.90 16.84 1.70
N GLU A 8 3.02 17.44 2.88
CA GLU A 8 3.08 16.72 4.15
C GLU A 8 1.75 16.80 4.92
N GLU A 9 0.99 17.88 4.75
CA GLU A 9 -0.21 18.14 5.55
C GLU A 9 -1.51 18.06 4.75
N LEU A 10 -1.68 18.92 3.74
CA LEU A 10 -2.99 19.13 3.09
C LEU A 10 -3.31 18.04 2.06
N CYS A 11 -2.36 17.69 1.19
CA CYS A 11 -2.58 16.69 0.14
C CYS A 11 -2.10 15.28 0.55
N SER A 12 -1.29 15.17 1.61
CA SER A 12 -0.92 13.87 2.17
C SER A 12 -2.15 13.18 2.77
N LEU A 13 -2.37 11.92 2.42
CA LEU A 13 -3.44 11.07 2.95
C LEU A 13 -3.06 10.52 4.33
N ASN A 14 -2.75 11.43 5.27
CA ASN A 14 -2.44 11.09 6.65
C ASN A 14 -3.66 10.41 7.30
N PRO A 15 -3.43 9.41 8.17
CA PRO A 15 -4.52 8.66 8.79
C PRO A 15 -5.33 9.53 9.76
N LEU A 16 -6.57 9.12 10.01
CA LEU A 16 -7.50 9.72 10.98
C LEU A 16 -7.87 11.18 10.69
N ARG A 17 -7.78 11.60 9.42
CA ARG A 17 -8.13 12.95 8.99
C ARG A 17 -8.88 12.90 7.67
N ASP A 18 -9.89 13.75 7.54
CA ASP A 18 -10.65 13.90 6.30
C ASP A 18 -9.79 14.50 5.20
N ARG A 19 -9.88 13.93 4.00
CA ARG A 19 -9.08 14.32 2.83
C ARG A 19 -9.95 14.36 1.59
N LEU A 20 -9.75 15.41 0.79
CA LEU A 20 -10.33 15.53 -0.53
C LEU A 20 -9.56 14.62 -1.49
N THR A 21 -10.27 13.77 -2.21
CA THR A 21 -9.68 12.83 -3.17
C THR A 21 -10.42 12.85 -4.49
N PHE A 22 -9.73 12.40 -5.53
CA PHE A 22 -10.36 11.97 -6.77
C PHE A 22 -10.29 10.45 -6.80
N SER A 23 -11.43 9.77 -6.81
CA SER A 23 -11.51 8.33 -6.70
C SER A 23 -11.90 7.68 -8.02
N VAL A 24 -11.38 6.47 -8.21
CA VAL A 24 -11.83 5.51 -9.21
C VAL A 24 -12.33 4.29 -8.46
N LEU A 25 -13.55 3.87 -8.74
CA LEU A 25 -14.13 2.64 -8.18
C LEU A 25 -14.41 1.66 -9.30
N TRP A 26 -14.02 0.40 -9.09
CA TRP A 26 -14.30 -0.68 -10.01
C TRP A 26 -15.10 -1.78 -9.32
N LYS A 27 -16.09 -2.30 -10.03
CA LYS A 27 -16.68 -3.60 -9.71
C LYS A 27 -15.88 -4.67 -10.45
N LEU A 28 -15.19 -5.54 -9.72
CA LEU A 28 -14.28 -6.52 -10.31
C LEU A 28 -14.78 -7.96 -10.13
N THR A 29 -14.44 -8.84 -11.08
CA THR A 29 -14.47 -10.28 -10.85
C THR A 29 -13.28 -10.71 -9.96
N PRO A 30 -13.28 -11.91 -9.36
CA PRO A 30 -12.14 -12.42 -8.60
C PRO A 30 -10.84 -12.52 -9.42
N GLU A 31 -10.94 -12.61 -10.74
CA GLU A 31 -9.81 -12.63 -11.68
C GLU A 31 -9.32 -11.23 -12.08
N GLY A 32 -10.00 -10.17 -11.61
CA GLY A 32 -9.65 -8.78 -11.89
C GLY A 32 -10.28 -8.20 -13.16
N LYS A 33 -11.30 -8.84 -13.74
CA LYS A 33 -12.03 -8.25 -14.89
C LYS A 33 -12.97 -7.15 -14.42
N ILE A 34 -13.01 -6.03 -15.14
CA ILE A 34 -13.89 -4.91 -14.85
C ILE A 34 -15.30 -5.22 -15.32
N LEU A 35 -16.26 -5.12 -14.41
CA LEU A 35 -17.70 -5.24 -14.67
C LEU A 35 -18.39 -3.88 -14.75
N ASP A 36 -17.91 -2.91 -13.96
CA ASP A 36 -18.43 -1.55 -13.90
C ASP A 36 -17.34 -0.59 -13.41
N GLU A 37 -17.44 0.67 -13.80
CA GLU A 37 -16.47 1.72 -13.48
C GLU A 37 -17.13 3.03 -13.09
N TRP A 38 -16.57 3.70 -12.08
CA TRP A 38 -17.02 5.01 -11.62
C TRP A 38 -15.84 5.92 -11.34
N PHE A 39 -16.00 7.20 -11.68
CA PHE A 39 -15.00 8.25 -11.48
C PHE A 39 -15.65 9.47 -10.83
N GLY A 40 -14.98 10.06 -9.84
CA GLY A 40 -15.50 11.29 -9.24
C GLY A 40 -14.69 11.81 -8.06
N ARG A 41 -15.02 13.03 -7.65
CA ARG A 41 -14.46 13.66 -6.45
C ARG A 41 -15.16 13.13 -5.20
N THR A 42 -14.38 12.83 -4.18
CA THR A 42 -14.81 12.16 -2.95
C THR A 42 -14.12 12.78 -1.73
N ILE A 43 -14.60 12.40 -0.54
CA ILE A 43 -13.93 12.67 0.73
C ILE A 43 -13.66 11.31 1.37
N ILE A 44 -12.43 11.10 1.87
CA ILE A 44 -12.05 9.89 2.60
C ILE A 44 -11.43 10.24 3.94
N CYS A 45 -11.44 9.29 4.88
CA CYS A 45 -10.65 9.34 6.10
C CYS A 45 -9.87 8.03 6.23
N SER A 46 -8.56 8.08 6.01
CA SER A 46 -7.73 6.87 6.03
C SER A 46 -7.69 6.27 7.44
N CYS A 47 -8.09 5.02 7.61
CA CYS A 47 -8.20 4.38 8.91
C CYS A 47 -6.84 3.96 9.50
N VAL A 48 -5.81 3.78 8.67
CA VAL A 48 -4.49 3.29 9.09
C VAL A 48 -3.40 3.70 8.10
N LYS A 49 -2.15 3.87 8.56
CA LYS A 49 -0.97 4.10 7.70
C LYS A 49 -0.03 2.90 7.74
N LEU A 50 -0.25 1.93 6.86
CA LEU A 50 0.58 0.71 6.77
C LEU A 50 1.92 0.97 6.06
N SER A 51 2.96 0.26 6.50
CA SER A 51 4.21 0.11 5.75
C SER A 51 4.12 -1.10 4.82
N TYR A 52 5.07 -1.22 3.89
CA TYR A 52 5.17 -2.42 3.05
C TYR A 52 5.44 -3.68 3.86
N ASP A 53 6.16 -3.59 4.99
CA ASP A 53 6.42 -4.72 5.86
C ASP A 53 5.16 -5.17 6.61
N HIS A 54 4.33 -4.22 7.09
CA HIS A 54 3.04 -4.57 7.71
C HIS A 54 2.13 -5.32 6.70
N ALA A 55 2.00 -4.76 5.50
CA ALA A 55 1.19 -5.39 4.44
C ALA A 55 1.78 -6.73 3.97
N GLN A 56 3.11 -6.88 3.93
CA GLN A 56 3.74 -8.14 3.57
C GLN A 56 3.50 -9.21 4.64
N SER A 57 3.62 -8.85 5.93
CA SER A 57 3.33 -9.76 7.04
C SER A 57 1.88 -10.25 7.00
N MET A 58 0.92 -9.36 6.69
CA MET A 58 -0.48 -9.74 6.47
C MET A 58 -0.64 -10.78 5.35
N ILE A 59 0.11 -10.65 4.26
CA ILE A 59 0.05 -11.57 3.10
C ILE A 59 0.70 -12.92 3.43
N GLU A 60 1.83 -12.92 4.14
CA GLU A 60 2.59 -14.13 4.47
C GLU A 60 1.95 -14.95 5.60
N CYS A 61 1.20 -14.29 6.49
CA CYS A 61 0.55 -14.93 7.63
C CYS A 61 -0.97 -14.68 7.62
N PRO A 62 -1.73 -15.28 6.68
CA PRO A 62 -3.16 -15.02 6.52
C PRO A 62 -4.03 -15.49 7.70
N GLU A 63 -3.57 -16.50 8.45
CA GLU A 63 -4.29 -17.05 9.61
C GLU A 63 -3.83 -16.45 10.94
N LYS A 64 -2.80 -15.60 10.95
CA LYS A 64 -2.26 -15.01 12.17
C LYS A 64 -3.17 -13.88 12.64
N VAL A 65 -3.59 -13.95 13.91
CA VAL A 65 -4.16 -12.80 14.60
C VAL A 65 -3.02 -11.83 14.89
N LEU A 66 -2.99 -10.71 14.18
CA LEU A 66 -1.99 -9.66 14.37
C LEU A 66 -2.27 -8.93 15.69
N SER A 67 -1.26 -8.85 16.55
CA SER A 67 -1.40 -8.09 17.79
C SER A 67 -1.43 -6.59 17.48
N PRO A 68 -2.18 -5.78 18.25
CA PRO A 68 -2.21 -4.32 18.07
C PRO A 68 -0.84 -3.65 18.19
N GLU A 69 0.13 -4.29 18.85
CA GLU A 69 1.49 -3.78 19.04
C GLU A 69 2.37 -3.89 17.78
N GLU A 70 2.08 -4.84 16.89
CA GLU A 70 2.80 -5.03 15.63
C GLU A 70 2.33 -4.04 14.53
N LEU A 71 1.23 -3.32 14.78
CA LEU A 71 0.57 -2.48 13.79
C LEU A 71 0.57 -1.00 14.19
N PRO A 72 0.54 -0.09 13.20
CA PRO A 72 0.42 1.33 13.45
C PRO A 72 -0.98 1.65 13.99
N PRO A 73 -1.19 2.85 14.58
CA PRO A 73 -2.49 3.25 15.10
C PRO A 73 -3.61 3.15 14.06
N ILE A 74 -4.70 2.50 14.46
CA ILE A 74 -5.89 2.24 13.65
C ILE A 74 -7.05 3.11 14.17
N SER A 75 -7.91 3.57 13.27
CA SER A 75 -9.15 4.25 13.61
C SER A 75 -10.03 3.37 14.51
N PRO A 76 -10.62 3.89 15.59
CA PRO A 76 -11.50 3.11 16.45
C PRO A 76 -12.77 2.60 15.74
N GLN A 77 -13.05 3.09 14.53
CA GLN A 77 -14.21 2.70 13.72
C GLN A 77 -13.96 1.43 12.89
N HIS A 78 -12.70 0.99 12.75
CA HIS A 78 -12.30 -0.14 11.92
C HIS A 78 -11.52 -1.16 12.74
N THR A 79 -11.69 -2.45 12.42
CA THR A 79 -10.95 -3.50 13.12
C THR A 79 -9.72 -3.93 12.34
N THR A 80 -8.75 -4.51 13.03
CA THR A 80 -7.54 -5.06 12.42
C THR A 80 -7.88 -6.16 11.41
N GLU A 81 -8.88 -6.99 11.71
CA GLU A 81 -9.32 -8.09 10.86
C GLU A 81 -9.91 -7.58 9.54
N GLU A 82 -10.67 -6.48 9.57
CA GLU A 82 -11.22 -5.85 8.37
C GLU A 82 -10.10 -5.40 7.43
N ILE A 83 -9.09 -4.71 7.98
CA ILE A 83 -7.93 -4.22 7.23
C ILE A 83 -7.13 -5.40 6.67
N HIS A 84 -6.89 -6.44 7.49
CA HIS A 84 -6.16 -7.63 7.08
C HIS A 84 -6.87 -8.33 5.92
N TRP A 85 -8.19 -8.52 6.03
CA TRP A 85 -9.00 -9.12 4.98
C TRP A 85 -9.00 -8.29 3.69
N ALA A 86 -9.06 -6.96 3.80
CA ALA A 86 -8.95 -6.06 2.64
C ALA A 86 -7.60 -6.21 1.93
N VAL A 87 -6.48 -6.24 2.67
CA VAL A 87 -5.13 -6.45 2.11
C VAL A 87 -5.01 -7.79 1.40
N LEU A 88 -5.52 -8.87 2.00
CA LEU A 88 -5.51 -10.20 1.39
C LEU A 88 -6.30 -10.26 0.09
N ASN A 89 -7.48 -9.64 0.05
CA ASN A 89 -8.29 -9.57 -1.18
C ASN A 89 -7.62 -8.74 -2.27
N LEU A 90 -7.05 -7.58 -1.91
CA LEU A 90 -6.29 -6.76 -2.84
C LEU A 90 -5.10 -7.53 -3.40
N HIS A 91 -4.36 -8.25 -2.56
CA HIS A 91 -3.25 -9.10 -3.00
C HIS A 91 -3.71 -10.19 -3.98
N ARG A 92 -4.83 -10.88 -3.66
CA ARG A 92 -5.39 -11.92 -4.53
C ARG A 92 -5.74 -11.39 -5.92
N ILE A 93 -6.41 -10.23 -5.99
CA ILE A 93 -6.77 -9.58 -7.26
C ILE A 93 -5.52 -9.11 -8.00
N ALA A 94 -4.58 -8.43 -7.30
CA ALA A 94 -3.34 -7.93 -7.88
C ALA A 94 -2.48 -9.06 -8.49
N LYS A 95 -2.46 -10.23 -7.86
CA LYS A 95 -1.76 -11.42 -8.37
C LYS A 95 -2.34 -11.89 -9.71
N GLN A 96 -3.66 -11.89 -9.87
CA GLN A 96 -4.32 -12.26 -11.13
C GLN A 96 -4.11 -11.21 -12.21
N LEU A 97 -4.31 -9.92 -11.88
CA LEU A 97 -4.06 -8.81 -12.80
C LEU A 97 -2.63 -8.82 -13.32
N ARG A 98 -1.64 -9.03 -12.43
CA ARG A 98 -0.24 -9.10 -12.83
C ARG A 98 0.03 -10.30 -13.74
N LYS A 99 -0.50 -11.48 -13.40
CA LYS A 99 -0.35 -12.68 -14.23
C LYS A 99 -0.92 -12.44 -15.63
N GLN A 100 -2.13 -11.90 -15.72
CA GLN A 100 -2.78 -11.58 -16.99
C GLN A 100 -1.97 -10.57 -17.80
N ARG A 101 -1.49 -9.50 -17.15
CA ARG A 101 -0.66 -8.47 -17.80
C ARG A 101 0.58 -9.06 -18.50
N PHE A 102 1.23 -10.06 -17.92
CA PHE A 102 2.38 -10.74 -18.56
C PHE A 102 1.97 -11.73 -19.65
N ILE A 103 0.84 -12.42 -19.49
CA ILE A 103 0.25 -13.25 -20.55
C ILE A 103 -0.06 -12.39 -21.79
N ASP A 104 -0.52 -11.16 -21.57
CA ASP A 104 -0.82 -10.18 -22.62
C ASP A 104 0.43 -9.49 -23.20
N GLY A 105 1.63 -9.99 -22.87
CA GLY A 105 2.89 -9.56 -23.48
C GLY A 105 3.60 -8.39 -22.78
N ALA A 106 3.24 -8.05 -21.54
CA ALA A 106 3.99 -7.03 -20.81
C ALA A 106 5.42 -7.49 -20.50
N LEU A 107 6.35 -6.54 -20.57
CA LEU A 107 7.75 -6.75 -20.22
C LEU A 107 8.07 -6.07 -18.88
N ARG A 108 8.92 -6.69 -18.06
CA ARG A 108 9.43 -6.10 -16.81
C ARG A 108 10.95 -6.11 -16.85
N LEU A 109 11.53 -4.91 -16.89
CA LEU A 109 12.98 -4.67 -16.95
C LEU A 109 13.40 -3.89 -15.72
N ASP A 110 13.44 -4.55 -14.57
CA ASP A 110 13.80 -3.91 -13.31
C ASP A 110 15.33 -3.86 -13.18
N GLN A 111 15.84 -2.68 -12.84
CA GLN A 111 17.23 -2.50 -12.43
C GLN A 111 17.34 -2.58 -10.91
N LEU A 112 18.51 -3.02 -10.43
CA LEU A 112 18.80 -3.03 -9.00
C LEU A 112 18.76 -1.60 -8.45
N LYS A 113 17.98 -1.41 -7.38
CA LYS A 113 17.94 -0.16 -6.62
C LYS A 113 18.60 -0.39 -5.27
N LEU A 114 19.51 0.50 -4.89
CA LEU A 114 20.14 0.50 -3.57
C LEU A 114 19.35 1.36 -2.59
N SER A 115 19.28 0.91 -1.35
CA SER A 115 18.78 1.67 -0.20
C SER A 115 19.89 1.79 0.83
N PHE A 116 19.94 2.93 1.51
CA PHE A 116 21.00 3.27 2.46
C PHE A 116 20.43 3.40 3.86
N THR A 117 21.20 2.93 4.84
CA THR A 117 20.95 3.24 6.26
C THR A 117 21.84 4.42 6.62
N LEU A 118 21.22 5.53 6.97
CA LEU A 118 21.92 6.77 7.32
C LEU A 118 22.05 6.89 8.83
N ASP A 119 23.22 7.34 9.28
CA ASP A 119 23.43 7.75 10.65
C ASP A 119 22.62 9.02 10.96
N LYS A 120 21.94 9.05 12.11
CA LYS A 120 21.02 10.15 12.44
C LYS A 120 21.74 11.44 12.81
N GLU A 121 22.96 11.36 13.34
CA GLU A 121 23.72 12.53 13.79
C GLU A 121 24.58 13.10 12.67
N SER A 122 25.36 12.26 11.99
CA SER A 122 26.28 12.68 10.93
C SER A 122 25.65 12.76 9.54
N GLY A 123 24.52 12.08 9.32
CA GLY A 123 23.89 11.97 7.99
C GLY A 123 24.64 11.06 7.01
N MET A 124 25.72 10.42 7.44
CA MET A 124 26.57 9.56 6.60
C MET A 124 25.97 8.15 6.43
N PRO A 125 26.17 7.49 5.28
CA PRO A 125 25.70 6.12 5.09
C PRO A 125 26.55 5.15 5.92
N GLN A 126 25.90 4.42 6.83
CA GLN A 126 26.54 3.31 7.57
C GLN A 126 26.58 2.02 6.76
N GLY A 127 25.68 1.88 5.79
CA GLY A 127 25.61 0.71 4.93
C GLY A 127 24.60 0.87 3.80
N CYS A 128 24.60 -0.09 2.88
CA CYS A 128 23.63 -0.17 1.79
C CYS A 128 23.15 -1.61 1.61
N TYR A 129 21.96 -1.75 1.05
CA TYR A 129 21.36 -3.02 0.69
C TYR A 129 20.53 -2.87 -0.58
N VAL A 130 20.29 -3.99 -1.27
CA VAL A 130 19.41 -4.01 -2.44
C VAL A 130 17.97 -3.92 -1.97
N TYR A 131 17.22 -2.96 -2.51
CA TYR A 131 15.80 -2.80 -2.22
C TYR A 131 15.02 -4.02 -2.73
N GLN A 132 14.35 -4.72 -1.83
CA GLN A 132 13.58 -5.92 -2.15
C GLN A 132 12.16 -5.54 -2.58
N TYR A 133 11.79 -5.88 -3.82
CA TYR A 133 10.44 -5.66 -4.34
C TYR A 133 9.54 -6.87 -4.04
N ARG A 134 8.80 -6.81 -2.93
CA ARG A 134 7.98 -7.91 -2.40
C ARG A 134 6.56 -7.89 -2.96
N ASP A 135 5.68 -8.74 -2.44
CA ASP A 135 4.29 -8.83 -2.90
C ASP A 135 3.43 -7.66 -2.45
N SER A 136 3.73 -7.04 -1.31
CA SER A 136 3.07 -5.81 -0.87
C SER A 136 3.40 -4.59 -1.74
N ASN A 137 4.56 -4.59 -2.42
CA ASN A 137 4.92 -3.57 -3.42
C ASN A 137 4.17 -3.73 -4.74
N LYS A 138 3.61 -4.91 -4.96
CA LYS A 138 3.35 -5.48 -6.26
C LYS A 138 1.87 -5.38 -6.56
#